data_AF-A0A2E7MX92-F1
#
_entry.id   AF-A0A2E7MX92-F1
#
_cell.length_a   1.000
_cell.length_b   1.000
_cell.length_c   1.000
_cell.angle_alpha   90.00
_cell.angle_beta   90.00
_cell.angle_gamma   90.00
#
_symmetry.space_group_name_H-M   'P 1'
#
loop_
_entity.id
_entity.type
_entity.pdbx_description
1 polymer ?
#
loop_
_entity_poly.entity_id
_entity_poly.type
_entity_poly.pdbx_seq_one_letter_code
_entity_poly.pdbx_strand_id
1 'polypeptide(L)'
;MKRNYDAGEFDNITYFTGTEVEHTPAYGMYTLFVAGVQPVKDIEKQLLAYSNIEHIFFGANHSVQPNRVGPGWAEMIVTFLKKDYWCSLDIPIACAEEILEYGLTEYNNFIPQIRVPIPYVKQWNYNTMVKIDDKGFAETNPGVWSHRLHDLMDSNKFTDWAKYGLDKPVK
;
A
#
# COMPACT_ATOMS: atom_id res chain seq x y z
N MET A 1 4.59 12.35 5.12
CA MET A 1 4.86 12.77 3.73
C MET A 1 3.97 13.97 3.44
N LYS A 2 4.49 15.03 2.80
CA LYS A 2 3.65 16.12 2.27
C LYS A 2 2.82 15.58 1.12
N ARG A 3 1.50 15.74 1.18
CA ARG A 3 0.57 15.30 0.13
C ARG A 3 -0.45 16.41 -0.16
N ASN A 4 -0.86 16.49 -1.41
CA ASN A 4 -1.93 17.37 -1.85
C ASN A 4 -3.27 16.69 -1.60
N TYR A 5 -4.16 17.39 -0.93
CA TYR A 5 -5.53 16.98 -0.68
C TYR A 5 -6.49 18.03 -1.25
N ASP A 6 -7.78 17.70 -1.35
CA ASP A 6 -8.82 18.64 -1.83
C ASP A 6 -8.89 19.93 -0.99
N ALA A 7 -8.50 19.84 0.29
CA ALA A 7 -8.46 20.96 1.22
C ALA A 7 -7.10 21.73 1.27
N GLY A 8 -6.10 21.32 0.47
CA GLY A 8 -4.75 21.91 0.45
C GLY A 8 -3.62 20.92 0.79
N GLU A 9 -2.42 21.46 1.03
CA GLU A 9 -1.25 20.68 1.46
C GLU A 9 -1.25 20.49 2.98
N PHE A 10 -1.15 19.23 3.42
CA PHE A 10 -1.06 18.91 4.84
C PHE A 10 0.07 17.91 5.11
N ASP A 11 0.67 18.07 6.29
CA ASP A 11 1.55 17.10 6.91
C ASP A 11 0.78 16.32 7.99
N ASN A 12 1.08 15.03 8.15
CA ASN A 12 0.58 14.16 9.24
C ASN A 12 -0.93 13.86 9.28
N ILE A 13 -1.61 13.85 8.14
CA ILE A 13 -2.98 13.30 8.07
C ILE A 13 -2.94 11.79 8.33
N THR A 14 -3.69 11.35 9.34
CA THR A 14 -3.83 9.95 9.76
C THR A 14 -4.94 9.21 9.02
N TYR A 15 -6.01 9.92 8.65
CA TYR A 15 -7.16 9.37 7.94
C TYR A 15 -7.61 10.29 6.81
N PHE A 16 -7.90 9.70 5.66
CA PHE A 16 -8.53 10.39 4.56
C PHE A 16 -9.32 9.39 3.72
N THR A 17 -10.30 9.87 2.96
CA THR A 17 -11.11 9.04 2.06
C THR A 17 -10.94 9.48 0.62
N GLY A 18 -11.11 8.55 -0.29
CA GLY A 18 -10.95 8.77 -1.72
C GLY A 18 -11.28 7.53 -2.52
N THR A 19 -11.24 7.64 -3.84
CA THR A 19 -11.29 6.48 -4.74
C THR A 19 -9.89 5.92 -4.86
N GLU A 20 -9.72 4.60 -4.73
CA GLU A 20 -8.42 3.95 -4.98
C GLU A 20 -8.04 4.10 -6.47
N VAL A 21 -6.85 4.65 -6.72
CA VAL A 21 -6.39 5.04 -8.07
C VAL A 21 -5.21 4.21 -8.56
N GLU A 22 -4.60 3.42 -7.69
CA GLU A 22 -3.54 2.47 -8.08
C GLU A 22 -4.18 1.21 -8.64
N HIS A 23 -3.56 0.66 -9.70
CA HIS A 23 -4.13 -0.46 -10.48
C HIS A 23 -3.99 -1.82 -9.75
N THR A 24 -4.56 -1.90 -8.55
CA THR A 24 -4.67 -3.08 -7.70
C THR A 24 -6.06 -3.73 -7.86
N PRO A 25 -6.33 -4.89 -7.21
CA PRO A 25 -7.69 -5.43 -7.16
C PRO A 25 -8.73 -4.47 -6.55
N ALA A 26 -8.30 -3.48 -5.77
CA ALA A 26 -9.17 -2.47 -5.18
C ALA A 26 -9.37 -1.21 -6.06
N TYR A 27 -8.82 -1.17 -7.27
CA TYR A 27 -8.94 -0.03 -8.17
C TYR A 27 -10.39 0.41 -8.37
N GLY A 28 -10.67 1.70 -8.13
CA GLY A 28 -12.02 2.27 -8.24
C GLY A 28 -12.90 2.11 -6.99
N MET A 29 -12.47 1.36 -5.98
CA MET A 29 -13.22 1.22 -4.73
C MET A 29 -13.15 2.51 -3.90
N TYR A 30 -14.26 2.87 -3.26
CA TYR A 30 -14.25 3.95 -2.28
C TYR A 30 -13.57 3.47 -1.00
N THR A 31 -12.52 4.19 -0.62
CA THR A 31 -11.45 3.69 0.25
C THR A 31 -11.24 4.61 1.44
N LEU A 32 -11.04 4.02 2.61
CA LEU A 32 -10.47 4.68 3.77
C LEU A 32 -8.96 4.45 3.79
N PHE A 33 -8.19 5.52 3.69
CA PHE A 33 -6.74 5.47 3.80
C PHE A 33 -6.31 5.74 5.24
N VAL A 34 -5.47 4.85 5.78
CA VAL A 34 -5.01 4.86 7.17
C VAL A 34 -3.48 4.94 7.20
N ALA A 35 -2.96 6.01 7.81
CA ALA A 35 -1.54 6.20 8.04
C ALA A 35 -1.17 5.82 9.49
N GLY A 36 -0.23 4.89 9.61
CA GLY A 36 0.28 4.37 10.88
C GLY A 36 -0.62 3.31 11.50
N VAL A 37 -0.17 2.73 12.62
CA VAL A 37 -1.01 1.88 13.46
C VAL A 37 -1.95 2.78 14.25
N GLN A 38 -3.24 2.48 14.17
CA GLN A 38 -4.30 3.27 14.77
C GLN A 38 -5.21 2.40 15.64
N PRO A 39 -5.89 2.98 16.65
CA PRO A 39 -6.89 2.24 17.41
C PRO A 39 -8.02 1.75 16.50
N VAL A 40 -8.36 0.46 16.60
CA VAL A 40 -9.46 -0.15 15.83
C VAL A 40 -10.77 0.64 15.95
N LYS A 41 -11.09 1.11 17.15
CA LYS A 41 -12.31 1.89 17.41
C LYS A 41 -12.36 3.19 16.63
N ASP A 42 -11.22 3.81 16.37
CA ASP A 42 -11.15 5.06 15.61
C ASP A 42 -11.39 4.79 14.13
N ILE A 43 -10.82 3.72 13.58
CA ILE A 43 -11.11 3.27 12.21
C ILE A 43 -12.60 2.90 12.07
N GLU A 44 -13.16 2.14 13.01
CA GLU A 44 -14.60 1.81 13.03
C GLU A 44 -15.48 3.06 13.04
N LYS A 45 -15.11 4.08 13.84
CA LYS A 45 -15.81 5.36 13.85
C LYS A 45 -15.79 6.03 12.47
N GLN A 46 -14.67 5.97 11.76
CA GLN A 46 -14.61 6.50 10.39
C GLN A 46 -15.46 5.68 9.42
N LEU A 47 -15.42 4.35 9.49
CA LEU A 47 -16.28 3.48 8.66
C LEU A 47 -17.78 3.73 8.89
N LEU A 48 -18.18 4.10 10.11
CA LEU A 48 -19.57 4.48 10.41
C LEU A 48 -19.93 5.89 9.91
N ALA A 49 -18.97 6.82 9.91
CA ALA A 49 -19.19 8.20 9.48
C ALA A 49 -19.27 8.34 7.96
N TYR A 50 -18.62 7.45 7.21
CA TYR A 50 -18.58 7.46 5.75
C TYR A 50 -19.20 6.18 5.21
N SER A 51 -20.42 6.29 4.65
CA SER A 51 -21.10 5.16 4.04
C SER A 51 -20.36 4.64 2.78
N ASN A 52 -20.52 3.36 2.49
CA ASN A 52 -20.04 2.68 1.27
C ASN A 52 -18.51 2.55 1.14
N ILE A 53 -17.78 2.54 2.26
CA ILE A 53 -16.37 2.12 2.23
C ILE A 53 -16.34 0.61 2.10
N GLU A 54 -15.77 0.12 1.01
CA GLU A 54 -15.60 -1.32 0.73
C GLU A 54 -14.15 -1.78 0.98
N HIS A 55 -13.22 -0.81 0.99
CA HIS A 55 -11.79 -1.04 1.04
C HIS A 55 -11.10 -0.13 2.07
N ILE A 56 -10.12 -0.67 2.78
CA ILE A 56 -9.25 0.07 3.71
C ILE A 56 -7.80 -0.08 3.23
N PHE A 57 -7.16 1.04 2.90
CA PHE A 57 -5.76 1.08 2.51
C PHE A 57 -4.91 1.45 3.73
N PHE A 58 -4.12 0.50 4.21
CA PHE A 58 -3.16 0.68 5.30
C PHE A 58 -1.77 1.03 4.77
N GLY A 59 -0.98 1.71 5.60
CA GLY A 59 0.38 2.10 5.23
C GLY A 59 0.46 3.41 4.46
N ALA A 60 -0.66 4.14 4.36
CA ALA A 60 -0.74 5.40 3.63
C ALA A 60 0.35 6.39 4.07
N ASN A 61 0.77 7.25 3.14
CA ASN A 61 1.81 8.26 3.37
C ASN A 61 3.17 7.67 3.83
N HIS A 62 3.48 6.44 3.40
CA HIS A 62 4.72 5.73 3.74
C HIS A 62 4.87 5.50 5.25
N SER A 63 3.76 5.17 5.92
CA SER A 63 3.75 5.02 7.38
C SER A 63 4.34 3.70 7.87
N VAL A 64 4.39 2.68 7.02
CA VAL A 64 5.18 1.46 7.31
C VAL A 64 6.65 1.81 7.07
N GLN A 65 7.47 1.68 8.11
CA GLN A 65 8.89 2.01 8.04
C GLN A 65 9.74 0.87 8.61
N PRO A 66 10.91 0.59 8.01
CA PRO A 66 11.89 -0.31 8.59
C PRO A 66 12.19 0.10 10.04
N ASN A 67 12.34 -0.89 10.94
CA ASN A 67 12.54 -0.71 12.38
C ASN A 67 11.34 -0.16 13.18
N ARG A 68 10.17 -0.02 12.55
CA ARG A 68 8.91 0.38 13.20
C ARG A 68 7.73 -0.52 12.81
N VAL A 69 8.02 -1.62 12.12
CA VAL A 69 7.06 -2.69 11.89
C VAL A 69 6.94 -3.51 13.17
N GLY A 70 5.75 -4.04 13.40
CA GLY A 70 5.40 -4.73 14.62
C GLY A 70 3.99 -5.32 14.55
N PRO A 71 3.63 -6.19 15.51
CA PRO A 71 2.40 -6.99 15.46
C PRO A 71 1.12 -6.13 15.46
N GLY A 72 1.19 -4.88 15.94
CA GLY A 72 0.06 -3.96 15.92
C GLY A 72 -0.50 -3.68 14.51
N TRP A 73 0.32 -3.79 13.45
CA TRP A 73 -0.17 -3.74 12.07
C TRP A 73 -1.09 -4.92 11.78
N ALA A 74 -0.66 -6.13 12.13
CA ALA A 74 -1.42 -7.36 11.88
C ALA A 74 -2.74 -7.37 12.67
N GLU A 75 -2.69 -7.06 13.97
CA GLU A 75 -3.87 -7.03 14.84
C GLU A 75 -4.92 -6.03 14.31
N MET A 76 -4.47 -4.85 13.89
CA MET A 76 -5.34 -3.82 13.32
C MET A 76 -5.99 -4.32 12.02
N ILE A 77 -5.21 -4.86 11.07
CA ILE A 77 -5.69 -5.26 9.74
C ILE A 77 -6.60 -6.50 9.83
N VAL A 78 -6.20 -7.52 10.58
CA VAL A 78 -6.97 -8.77 10.77
C VAL A 78 -8.37 -8.49 11.30
N THR A 79 -8.54 -7.48 12.16
CA THR A 79 -9.85 -7.06 12.66
C THR A 79 -10.81 -6.72 11.51
N PHE A 80 -10.34 -6.04 10.47
CA PHE A 80 -11.18 -5.64 9.34
C PHE A 80 -11.28 -6.71 8.27
N LEU A 81 -10.23 -7.50 8.05
CA LEU A 81 -10.28 -8.68 7.18
C LEU A 81 -11.37 -9.67 7.63
N LYS A 82 -11.48 -9.93 8.95
CA LYS A 82 -12.52 -10.79 9.54
C LYS A 82 -13.94 -10.20 9.46
N LYS A 83 -14.07 -8.93 9.08
CA LYS A 83 -15.34 -8.23 8.85
C LYS A 83 -15.63 -8.07 7.36
N ASP A 84 -14.95 -8.84 6.51
CA ASP A 84 -15.13 -8.89 5.06
C ASP A 84 -14.79 -7.60 4.31
N TYR A 85 -14.04 -6.66 4.93
CA TYR A 85 -13.48 -5.52 4.20
C TYR A 85 -12.31 -5.96 3.33
N TRP A 86 -12.18 -5.40 2.13
CA TRP A 86 -10.93 -5.46 1.41
C TRP A 86 -9.89 -4.63 2.15
N CYS A 87 -8.69 -5.16 2.35
CA CYS A 87 -7.61 -4.45 3.03
C CYS A 87 -6.33 -4.49 2.19
N SER A 88 -5.79 -3.33 1.84
CA SER A 88 -4.44 -3.23 1.25
C SER A 88 -3.42 -2.84 2.30
N LEU A 89 -2.16 -3.25 2.12
CA LEU A 89 -1.03 -2.73 2.88
C LEU A 89 0.11 -2.34 1.95
N ASP A 90 0.56 -1.10 2.04
CA ASP A 90 1.77 -0.59 1.38
C ASP A 90 3.04 -1.02 2.14
N ILE A 91 3.71 -2.04 1.61
CA ILE A 91 4.82 -2.76 2.25
C ILE A 91 6.13 -2.32 1.60
N PRO A 92 7.00 -1.55 2.29
CA PRO A 92 8.37 -1.37 1.82
C PRO A 92 9.05 -2.74 1.67
N ILE A 93 9.79 -2.95 0.59
CA ILE A 93 10.49 -4.24 0.34
C ILE A 93 11.34 -4.72 1.53
N ALA A 94 11.96 -3.78 2.26
CA ALA A 94 12.77 -4.06 3.45
C ALA A 94 11.96 -4.60 4.66
N CYS A 95 10.64 -4.60 4.59
CA CYS A 95 9.74 -5.13 5.62
C CYS A 95 8.93 -6.33 5.11
N ALA A 96 9.11 -6.76 3.87
CA ALA A 96 8.26 -7.77 3.24
C ALA A 96 8.32 -9.11 3.97
N GLU A 97 9.50 -9.54 4.41
CA GLU A 97 9.69 -10.79 5.15
C GLU A 97 8.97 -10.77 6.50
N GLU A 98 9.18 -9.72 7.32
CA GLU A 98 8.51 -9.57 8.62
C GLU A 98 6.98 -9.52 8.47
N ILE A 99 6.46 -8.85 7.45
CA ILE A 99 5.01 -8.79 7.19
C ILE A 99 4.44 -10.17 6.79
N LEU A 100 5.20 -11.01 6.09
CA LEU A 100 4.75 -12.35 5.73
C LEU A 100 4.55 -13.24 6.96
N GLU A 101 5.37 -13.06 8.01
CA GLU A 101 5.23 -13.81 9.27
C GLU A 101 3.91 -13.54 10.00
N TYR A 102 3.22 -12.44 9.67
CA TYR A 102 1.95 -12.08 10.29
C TYR A 102 0.73 -12.80 9.71
N GLY A 103 0.90 -13.62 8.66
CA GLY A 103 -0.19 -14.43 8.09
C GLY A 103 -1.31 -13.63 7.43
N LEU A 104 -1.08 -12.35 7.09
CA LEU A 104 -2.10 -11.52 6.43
C LEU A 104 -2.48 -12.07 5.04
N THR A 105 -1.54 -12.72 4.36
CA THR A 105 -1.73 -13.34 3.05
C THR A 105 -2.61 -14.60 3.07
N GLU A 106 -2.99 -15.09 4.25
CA GLU A 106 -3.95 -16.20 4.40
C GLU A 106 -5.40 -15.77 4.15
N TYR A 107 -5.67 -14.46 4.09
CA TYR A 107 -6.99 -13.89 3.87
C TYR A 107 -7.19 -13.49 2.40
N ASN A 108 -8.24 -14.01 1.75
CA ASN A 108 -8.52 -13.76 0.32
C ASN A 108 -8.86 -12.29 -0.01
N ASN A 109 -9.27 -11.52 0.99
CA ASN A 109 -9.58 -10.09 0.89
C ASN A 109 -8.40 -9.18 1.29
N PHE A 110 -7.19 -9.74 1.45
CA PHE A 110 -5.97 -8.98 1.69
C PHE A 110 -5.20 -8.74 0.39
N ILE A 111 -4.75 -7.50 0.17
CA ILE A 111 -3.98 -7.06 -0.98
C ILE A 111 -2.59 -6.59 -0.50
N PRO A 112 -1.56 -7.44 -0.50
CA PRO A 112 -0.21 -7.02 -0.21
C PRO A 112 0.35 -6.20 -1.37
N GLN A 113 0.76 -4.97 -1.11
CA GLN A 113 1.39 -4.13 -2.12
C GLN A 113 2.86 -3.91 -1.78
N ILE A 114 3.75 -4.67 -2.42
CA ILE A 114 5.20 -4.56 -2.23
C ILE A 114 5.71 -3.34 -3.00
N ARG A 115 6.16 -2.34 -2.26
CA ARG A 115 6.73 -1.10 -2.80
C ARG A 115 8.23 -1.22 -3.02
N VAL A 116 8.63 -1.02 -4.27
CA VAL A 116 10.04 -1.00 -4.73
C VAL A 116 10.35 0.37 -5.35
N PRO A 117 10.95 1.30 -4.60
CA PRO A 117 11.30 2.61 -5.14
C PRO A 117 12.45 2.53 -6.15
N ILE A 118 12.20 2.90 -7.41
CA ILE A 118 13.23 3.05 -8.45
C ILE A 118 13.40 4.54 -8.77
N PRO A 119 14.50 5.19 -8.33
CA PRO A 119 14.68 6.62 -8.49
C PRO A 119 14.93 6.98 -9.97
N TYR A 120 14.38 8.13 -10.38
CA TYR A 120 14.60 8.71 -11.71
C TYR A 120 14.44 7.71 -12.85
N VAL A 121 13.34 6.95 -12.86
CA VAL A 121 13.12 5.80 -13.75
C VAL A 121 13.46 6.05 -15.23
N LYS A 122 13.27 7.28 -15.72
CA LYS A 122 13.58 7.70 -17.11
C LYS A 122 15.08 7.88 -17.44
N GLN A 123 15.97 7.92 -16.45
CA GLN A 123 17.43 8.05 -16.66
C GLN A 123 18.12 6.70 -16.89
N TRP A 124 17.44 5.60 -16.58
CA TRP A 124 17.93 4.25 -16.80
C TRP A 124 17.88 3.90 -18.29
N ASN A 125 18.95 3.31 -18.82
CA ASN A 125 19.07 3.07 -20.25
C ASN A 125 18.26 1.85 -20.71
N TYR A 126 18.16 1.68 -22.03
CA TYR A 126 17.41 0.58 -22.68
C TYR A 126 17.76 -0.83 -22.17
N ASN A 127 18.98 -1.07 -21.69
CA ASN A 127 19.45 -2.38 -21.23
C ASN A 127 19.15 -2.64 -19.74
N THR A 128 18.43 -1.75 -19.06
CA THR A 128 18.18 -1.88 -17.62
C THR A 128 17.23 -3.02 -17.29
N MET A 129 17.64 -3.85 -16.34
CA MET A 129 16.88 -5.00 -15.83
C MET A 129 16.50 -4.79 -14.36
N VAL A 130 15.29 -5.19 -13.99
CA VAL A 130 14.83 -5.34 -12.60
C VAL A 130 14.78 -6.83 -12.29
N LYS A 131 15.31 -7.22 -11.13
CA LYS A 131 15.38 -8.63 -10.72
C LYS A 131 14.56 -8.85 -9.46
N ILE A 132 13.71 -9.87 -9.48
CA ILE A 132 13.19 -10.52 -8.27
C ILE A 132 14.19 -11.60 -7.92
N ASP A 133 14.92 -11.38 -6.84
CA ASP A 133 16.06 -12.19 -6.43
C ASP A 133 15.70 -13.08 -5.23
N ASP A 134 16.59 -14.02 -4.93
CA ASP A 134 16.57 -14.74 -3.67
C ASP A 134 17.29 -13.91 -2.58
N LYS A 135 16.91 -14.06 -1.31
CA LYS A 135 17.57 -13.34 -0.20
C LYS A 135 18.98 -13.88 0.11
N GLY A 136 19.28 -15.07 -0.41
CA GLY A 136 20.58 -15.73 -0.36
C GLY A 136 20.74 -16.69 -1.55
N PHE A 137 21.66 -17.65 -1.47
CA PHE A 137 21.82 -18.67 -2.53
C PHE A 137 20.90 -19.86 -2.26
N ALA A 138 19.84 -20.01 -3.06
CA ALA A 138 18.84 -21.08 -2.93
C ALA A 138 18.23 -21.16 -1.52
N GLU A 139 17.95 -20.00 -0.93
CA GLU A 139 17.49 -19.84 0.45
C GLU A 139 15.96 -19.75 0.53
N THR A 140 15.32 -18.92 -0.31
CA THR A 140 13.86 -18.71 -0.28
C THR A 140 13.17 -18.90 -1.62
N ASN A 141 13.88 -18.66 -2.73
CA ASN A 141 13.31 -18.74 -4.06
C ASN A 141 13.97 -19.85 -4.90
N PRO A 142 13.25 -20.50 -5.82
CA PRO A 142 13.80 -21.54 -6.69
C PRO A 142 14.77 -21.00 -7.77
N GLY A 143 14.90 -19.68 -7.88
CA GLY A 143 15.69 -18.99 -8.88
C GLY A 143 15.40 -17.49 -8.88
N VAL A 144 15.75 -16.83 -9.98
CA VAL A 144 15.59 -15.38 -10.14
C VAL A 144 14.73 -15.07 -11.36
N TRP A 145 13.89 -14.04 -11.26
CA TRP A 145 13.14 -13.51 -12.40
C TRP A 145 13.73 -12.17 -12.80
N SER A 146 14.19 -12.07 -14.06
CA SER A 146 14.73 -10.84 -14.62
C SER A 146 13.74 -10.24 -15.62
N HIS A 147 13.32 -9.00 -15.37
CA HIS A 147 12.41 -8.24 -16.22
C HIS A 147 13.13 -7.03 -16.79
N ARG A 148 12.83 -6.64 -18.03
CA ARG A 148 13.28 -5.33 -18.51
C ARG A 148 12.51 -4.26 -17.74
N LEU A 149 13.20 -3.21 -17.29
CA LEU A 149 12.56 -2.11 -16.58
C LEU A 149 11.40 -1.51 -17.41
N HIS A 150 11.61 -1.38 -18.72
CA HIS A 150 10.64 -0.81 -19.65
C HIS A 150 9.34 -1.62 -19.76
N ASP A 151 9.39 -2.94 -19.55
CA ASP A 151 8.19 -3.79 -19.58
C ASP A 151 7.30 -3.55 -18.35
N LEU A 152 7.89 -3.08 -17.25
CA LEU A 152 7.18 -2.73 -16.02
C LEU A 152 6.59 -1.30 -16.07
N MET A 153 6.90 -0.53 -17.11
CA MET A 153 6.46 0.86 -17.29
C MET A 153 5.26 0.99 -18.25
N ASP A 154 4.41 -0.03 -18.33
CA ASP A 154 3.19 0.01 -19.15
C ASP A 154 2.31 1.20 -18.74
N SER A 155 1.98 2.05 -19.73
CA SER A 155 1.10 3.21 -19.57
C SER A 155 -0.28 2.87 -19.01
N ASN A 156 -0.80 1.66 -19.24
CA ASN A 156 -2.08 1.20 -18.69
C ASN A 156 -2.02 0.89 -17.19
N LYS A 157 -0.82 0.81 -16.62
CA LYS A 157 -0.57 0.57 -15.20
C LYS A 157 -0.09 1.84 -14.48
N PHE A 158 0.11 2.93 -15.22
CA PHE A 158 0.59 4.20 -14.69
C PHE A 158 -0.52 5.00 -14.01
N THR A 159 -0.25 5.44 -12.78
CA THR A 159 -1.11 6.37 -12.03
C THR A 159 -0.39 7.71 -11.91
N ASP A 160 -0.94 8.74 -12.55
CA ASP A 160 -0.40 10.09 -12.50
C ASP A 160 -0.68 10.75 -11.14
N TRP A 161 0.25 11.59 -10.68
CA TRP A 161 0.12 12.32 -9.41
C TRP A 161 -1.14 13.17 -9.32
N ALA A 162 -1.64 13.71 -10.44
CA ALA A 162 -2.89 14.48 -10.47
C ALA A 162 -4.10 13.69 -9.98
N LYS A 163 -4.07 12.35 -10.03
CA LYS A 163 -5.16 11.50 -9.55
C LYS A 163 -5.28 11.46 -8.02
N TYR A 164 -4.19 11.74 -7.30
CA TYR A 164 -4.17 11.70 -5.82
C TYR A 164 -4.69 12.99 -5.16
N GLY A 165 -4.87 14.08 -5.92
CA GLY A 165 -5.30 15.38 -5.37
C GLY A 165 -6.78 15.47 -4.99
N LEU A 166 -7.57 14.42 -5.27
CA LEU A 166 -9.01 14.39 -5.02
C LEU A 166 -9.38 13.83 -3.64
N ASP A 167 -8.38 13.43 -2.85
CA ASP A 167 -8.57 12.84 -1.54
C ASP A 167 -9.04 13.86 -0.52
N LYS A 168 -9.94 13.42 0.37
CA LYS A 168 -10.59 14.25 1.38
C LYS A 168 -10.06 13.90 2.77
N PRO A 169 -9.36 14.82 3.44
CA PRO A 169 -8.97 14.64 4.83
C PRO A 169 -10.20 14.38 5.69
N VAL A 170 -10.11 13.39 6.57
CA VAL A 170 -11.14 13.11 7.56
C VAL A 170 -10.84 13.96 8.81
N LYS A 171 -11.88 14.60 9.37
CA LYS A 171 -11.80 15.41 10.59
C LYS A 171 -12.14 14.62 11.84
#